data_AF-A0A7T8IRN6-F1
#
_entry.id   AF-A0A7T8IRN6-F1
#
_cell.length_a   1.000
_cell.length_b   1.000
_cell.length_c   1.000
_cell.angle_alpha   90.00
_cell.angle_beta   90.00
_cell.angle_gamma   90.00
#
_symmetry.space_group_name_H-M   'P 1'
#
loop_
_entity.id
_entity.type
_entity.pdbx_description
1 polymer ?
#
loop_
_entity_poly.entity_id
_entity_poly.type
_entity_poly.pdbx_seq_one_letter_code
_entity_poly.pdbx_strand_id
1 'polypeptide(L)'
;MLRVFVWQNLPQRQLRTLIHRFATKEAAKLKQGSSEFYVWRVRRLKAVAVFEKRFGGVPAIFKMRKMTVLKSYYINNGVYLWPTSTLITTK
;
A
#
# COMPACT_ATOMS: atom_id res chain seq x y z
N MET A 1 7.08 18.69 5.77
CA MET A 1 6.22 18.26 4.65
C MET A 1 6.99 17.78 3.40
N LEU A 2 8.30 17.52 3.47
CA LEU A 2 9.15 17.25 2.28
C LEU A 2 9.02 15.84 1.67
N ARG A 3 8.60 14.83 2.45
CA ARG A 3 8.63 13.42 1.98
C ARG A 3 7.63 13.11 0.86
N VAL A 4 6.50 13.81 0.79
CA VAL A 4 5.47 13.55 -0.25
C VAL A 4 5.96 13.99 -1.62
N PHE A 5 6.74 15.07 -1.68
CA PHE A 5 7.33 15.56 -2.92
C PHE A 5 8.33 14.55 -3.50
N VAL A 6 9.14 13.92 -2.65
CA VAL A 6 10.04 12.83 -3.06
C VAL A 6 9.27 11.69 -3.72
N TRP A 7 8.06 11.35 -3.25
CA TRP A 7 7.26 10.25 -3.81
C TRP A 7 6.75 10.50 -5.22
N GLN A 8 6.59 11.77 -5.62
CA GLN A 8 6.16 12.13 -6.96
C GLN A 8 7.19 11.77 -8.03
N ASN A 9 8.45 11.59 -7.66
CA ASN A 9 9.54 11.26 -8.59
C ASN A 9 9.99 9.80 -8.49
N LEU A 10 9.46 9.01 -7.55
CA LEU A 10 9.89 7.63 -7.38
C LEU A 10 9.45 6.73 -8.54
N PRO A 11 10.25 5.73 -8.93
CA PRO A 11 9.84 4.67 -9.85
C PRO A 11 8.65 3.86 -9.31
N GLN A 12 7.83 3.31 -10.21
CA GLN A 12 6.63 2.54 -9.88
C GLN A 12 6.90 1.43 -8.84
N ARG A 13 7.96 0.63 -9.03
CA ARG A 13 8.34 -0.46 -8.11
C ARG A 13 8.65 0.03 -6.70
N GLN A 14 9.36 1.15 -6.58
CA GLN A 14 9.74 1.72 -5.29
C GLN A 14 8.51 2.31 -4.58
N LEU A 15 7.65 3.00 -5.33
CA LEU A 15 6.41 3.57 -4.78
C LEU A 15 5.44 2.47 -4.32
N ARG A 16 5.29 1.38 -5.09
CA ARG A 16 4.55 0.19 -4.66
C ARG A 16 5.12 -0.42 -3.37
N THR A 17 6.45 -0.57 -3.30
CA THR A 17 7.12 -1.08 -2.09
C THR A 17 6.85 -0.19 -0.87
N LEU A 18 6.83 1.13 -1.05
CA LEU A 18 6.47 2.06 0.02
C LEU A 18 5.02 1.87 0.50
N ILE A 19 4.07 1.68 -0.41
CA ILE A 19 2.67 1.43 -0.06
C ILE A 19 2.55 0.16 0.78
N HIS A 20 3.19 -0.95 0.37
CA HIS A 20 3.21 -2.19 1.16
C HIS A 20 3.83 -1.99 2.55
N ARG A 21 4.95 -1.26 2.65
CA ARG A 21 5.60 -0.97 3.94
C ARG A 21 4.69 -0.13 4.85
N PHE A 22 4.01 0.87 4.32
CA PHE A 22 3.09 1.70 5.10
C PHE A 22 1.86 0.93 5.55
N ALA A 23 1.28 0.10 4.68
CA ALA A 23 0.18 -0.80 5.02
C ALA A 23 0.56 -1.77 6.16
N THR A 24 1.75 -2.37 6.07
CA THR A 24 2.27 -3.29 7.09
C THR A 24 2.46 -2.58 8.44
N LYS A 25 3.02 -1.37 8.43
CA LYS A 25 3.21 -0.59 9.67
C LYS A 25 1.89 -0.08 10.25
N GLU A 26 0.93 0.33 9.43
CA GLU A 26 -0.42 0.70 9.89
C GLU A 26 -1.05 -0.46 10.64
N ALA A 27 -1.04 -1.66 10.05
CA ALA A 27 -1.62 -2.84 10.65
C ALA A 27 -0.92 -3.31 11.93
N ALA A 28 0.42 -3.28 11.95
CA ALA A 28 1.18 -3.64 13.14
C ALA A 28 0.85 -2.71 14.32
N LYS A 29 0.78 -1.41 14.08
CA LYS A 29 0.42 -0.42 15.12
C LYS A 29 -1.05 -0.51 15.52
N LEU A 30 -1.92 -0.81 14.57
CA LEU A 30 -3.33 -1.07 14.85
C LEU A 30 -3.51 -2.31 15.75
N LYS A 31 -2.78 -3.41 15.48
CA LYS A 31 -2.78 -4.63 16.30
C LYS A 31 -2.30 -4.35 17.72
N GLN A 32 -1.34 -3.44 17.88
CA GLN A 32 -0.84 -2.99 19.18
C GLN A 32 -1.74 -1.97 19.89
N GLY A 33 -2.82 -1.50 19.26
CA GLY A 33 -3.67 -0.44 19.81
C GLY A 33 -3.01 0.96 19.84
N SER A 34 -1.89 1.16 19.15
CA SER A 34 -1.12 2.42 19.19
C SER A 34 -1.68 3.45 18.22
N SER A 35 -1.89 4.69 18.69
CA SER A 35 -2.35 5.83 17.87
C SER A 35 -1.41 6.16 16.69
N GLU A 36 -0.17 5.68 16.70
CA GLU A 36 0.74 5.82 15.56
C GLU A 36 0.20 5.20 14.26
N PHE A 37 -0.79 4.30 14.33
CA PHE A 37 -1.43 3.76 13.12
C PHE A 37 -1.97 4.88 12.21
N TYR A 38 -2.43 6.00 12.77
CA TYR A 38 -2.94 7.14 12.00
C TYR A 38 -1.87 7.75 11.09
N VAL A 39 -0.63 7.84 11.59
CA VAL A 39 0.50 8.37 10.81
C VAL A 39 0.76 7.48 9.59
N TRP A 40 0.75 6.16 9.78
CA TRP A 40 0.97 5.19 8.71
C TRP A 40 -0.19 5.14 7.72
N ARG A 41 -1.43 5.29 8.20
CA ARG A 41 -2.63 5.43 7.35
C ARG A 41 -2.51 6.62 6.40
N VAL A 42 -2.22 7.81 6.94
CA VAL A 42 -2.08 9.02 6.12
C VAL A 42 -0.97 8.86 5.09
N ARG A 43 0.16 8.27 5.48
CA ARG A 43 1.28 8.00 4.55
C ARG A 43 0.89 7.01 3.45
N ARG A 44 0.19 5.92 3.79
CA ARG A 44 -0.31 4.94 2.83
C ARG A 44 -1.25 5.60 1.82
N LEU A 45 -2.30 6.28 2.30
CA LEU A 45 -3.30 6.89 1.42
C LEU A 45 -2.69 7.96 0.50
N LYS A 46 -1.76 8.77 0.99
CA LYS A 46 -1.03 9.73 0.15
C LYS A 46 -0.16 9.04 -0.90
N ALA A 47 0.56 7.99 -0.54
CA ALA A 47 1.37 7.22 -1.50
C ALA A 47 0.49 6.52 -2.55
N VAL A 48 -0.67 6.01 -2.16
CA VAL A 48 -1.68 5.42 -3.05
C VAL A 48 -2.21 6.47 -4.02
N ALA A 49 -2.59 7.65 -3.55
CA ALA A 49 -3.06 8.73 -4.41
C ALA A 49 -2.00 9.17 -5.44
N VAL A 50 -0.73 9.25 -5.03
CA VAL A 50 0.38 9.54 -5.95
C VAL A 50 0.56 8.42 -6.98
N PHE A 51 0.46 7.15 -6.56
CA PHE A 51 0.58 6.02 -7.47
C PHE A 51 -0.57 5.98 -8.48
N GLU A 52 -1.82 6.12 -8.01
CA GLU A 52 -3.00 6.14 -8.88
C GLU A 52 -2.93 7.25 -9.92
N LYS A 53 -2.55 8.47 -9.50
CA LYS A 53 -2.42 9.62 -10.41
C LYS A 53 -1.36 9.40 -11.50
N ARG A 54 -0.28 8.68 -11.17
CA ARG A 54 0.88 8.53 -12.08
C ARG A 54 0.84 7.28 -12.94
N PHE A 55 0.39 6.16 -12.38
CA PHE A 55 0.51 4.83 -12.99
C PHE A 55 -0.83 4.10 -13.11
N GLY A 56 -1.89 4.59 -12.45
CA GLY A 56 -3.17 3.89 -12.36
C GLY A 56 -3.08 2.56 -11.58
N GLY A 57 -4.22 1.90 -11.37
CA GLY A 57 -4.25 0.50 -10.94
C GLY A 57 -3.66 0.19 -9.55
N VAL A 58 -4.31 0.67 -8.49
CA VAL A 58 -4.02 0.25 -7.11
C VAL A 58 -5.07 -0.75 -6.62
N PRO A 59 -4.69 -1.88 -6.01
CA PRO A 59 -5.64 -2.83 -5.42
C PRO A 59 -6.51 -2.19 -4.34
N ALA A 60 -7.81 -2.53 -4.32
CA ALA A 60 -8.79 -1.89 -3.44
C ALA A 60 -8.42 -1.95 -1.94
N ILE A 61 -7.77 -3.03 -1.51
CA ILE A 61 -7.32 -3.20 -0.12
C ILE A 61 -6.41 -2.07 0.35
N PHE A 62 -5.53 -1.55 -0.53
CA PHE A 62 -4.63 -0.45 -0.20
C PHE A 62 -5.33 0.92 -0.24
N LYS A 63 -6.57 1.00 -0.73
CA LYS A 63 -7.38 2.23 -0.73
C LYS A 63 -8.30 2.34 0.49
N MET A 64 -8.52 1.25 1.21
CA MET A 64 -9.44 1.22 2.35
C MET A 64 -9.06 2.25 3.42
N ARG A 65 -10.06 2.89 4.06
CA ARG A 65 -9.82 3.88 5.12
C ARG A 65 -9.00 3.31 6.28
N LYS A 66 -9.28 2.07 6.68
CA LYS A 66 -8.57 1.33 7.72
C LYS A 66 -8.04 0.04 7.12
N MET A 67 -6.77 -0.28 7.37
CA MET A 67 -6.23 -1.58 6.96
C MET A 67 -6.89 -2.72 7.74
N THR A 68 -7.26 -3.78 7.03
CA THR A 68 -7.56 -5.08 7.64
C THR A 68 -6.26 -5.65 8.21
N VAL A 69 -6.32 -6.26 9.40
CA VAL A 69 -5.17 -6.93 10.00
C VAL A 69 -5.02 -8.30 9.31
N LEU A 70 -4.04 -8.39 8.42
CA LEU A 70 -3.74 -9.60 7.66
C LEU A 70 -2.40 -10.18 8.11
N LYS A 71 -2.22 -11.49 7.88
CA LYS A 71 -0.95 -12.17 8.13
C LYS A 71 0.17 -11.68 7.20
N SER A 72 -0.16 -11.29 5.97
CA SER A 72 0.77 -10.68 5.02
C SER A 72 0.05 -9.72 4.06
N TYR A 73 0.72 -8.60 3.74
CA TYR A 73 0.25 -7.59 2.78
C TYR A 73 0.87 -7.77 1.39
N TYR A 74 1.67 -8.81 1.20
CA TYR A 74 2.21 -9.18 -0.10
C TYR A 74 1.40 -10.34 -0.70
N ILE A 75 1.07 -11.33 0.13
CA ILE A 75 0.32 -12.52 -0.24
C ILE A 75 -0.82 -12.68 0.78
N ASN A 76 -2.05 -12.82 0.30
CA ASN A 76 -3.19 -13.17 1.12
C ASN A 76 -3.89 -14.39 0.49
N ASN A 77 -4.09 -15.44 1.27
CA ASN A 77 -4.67 -16.72 0.79
C ASN A 77 -4.00 -17.27 -0.49
N GLY A 78 -2.67 -17.20 -0.57
CA GLY A 78 -1.91 -17.68 -1.73
C GLY A 78 -1.90 -16.75 -2.95
N VAL A 79 -2.59 -15.60 -2.90
CA VAL A 79 -2.67 -14.64 -4.01
C VAL A 79 -1.90 -13.37 -3.68
N TYR A 80 -1.11 -12.87 -4.65
CA TYR A 80 -0.45 -11.57 -4.51
C TYR A 80 -1.48 -10.45 -4.49
N LEU A 81 -1.54 -9.68 -3.40
CA LEU A 81 -2.47 -8.56 -3.25
C LEU A 81 -2.22 -7.44 -4.25
N TRP A 82 -1.00 -7.36 -4.78
CA TRP A 82 -0.65 -6.51 -5.90
C TRP A 82 0.15 -7.36 -6.88
N PRO A 83 -0.43 -7.80 -8.01
CA PRO A 83 0.30 -8.61 -8.98
C PRO A 83 1.41 -7.77 -9.61
N THR A 84 2.60 -8.36 -9.81
CA THR A 84 3.77 -7.69 -10.40
C THR A 84 3.72 -7.63 -11.94
N SER A 85 2.54 -7.95 -12.50
CA SER A 85 2.31 -8.21 -13.92
C SER A 85 3.07 -9.45 -14.40
N THR A 86 2.34 -10.56 -14.43
CA THR A 86 2.10 -11.40 -15.63
C THR A 86 1.34 -12.63 -15.15
N LEU A 87 0.06 -12.69 -15.53
CA LEU A 87 -0.68 -13.87 -16.03
C LEU A 87 -2.14 -13.46 -16.09
N ILE A 88 -2.47 -12.71 -17.15
CA ILE A 88 -3.79 -12.86 -17.77
C ILE A 88 -3.74 -14.26 -18.36
N THR A 89 -4.24 -15.25 -17.64
CA THR A 89 -4.67 -16.51 -18.25
C THR A 89 -6.18 -16.43 -18.29
N THR A 90 -6.69 -15.88 -19.38
CA THR A 90 -8.05 -16.14 -19.84
C THR A 90 -8.25 -17.65 -19.91
N LYS A 91 -9.24 -18.15 -19.18
CA LYS A 91 -9.94 -19.39 -19.51
C LYS A 91 -11.37 -19.02 -19.85
#